data_AF-A0ABD2XFS4-F1
#
_entry.id   AF-A0ABD2XFS4-F1
#
_cell.length_a   1.000
_cell.length_b   1.000
_cell.length_c   1.000
_cell.angle_alpha   90.00
_cell.angle_beta   90.00
_cell.angle_gamma   90.00
#
_symmetry.space_group_name_H-M   'P 1'
#
loop_
_entity.id
_entity.type
_entity.pdbx_description
1 polymer ?
#
loop_
_entity_poly.entity_id
_entity_poly.type
_entity_poly.pdbx_seq_one_letter_code
_entity_poly.pdbx_strand_id
1 'polypeptide(L)'
;MSLIHYTQMGNLQNVTISILKLHQALVVRATRSHQSRRMNIPYKAILYLVYYLLKISGVCTMKWQLQKGRNIIRGSKTQVAYNLFVSLTLITIYGLLLSNRPKNFHDDHLVFNRVFDVIHTTLAVSAACFILLVFSRRRSRVASLAGKLCELVVPDDELARDAKILTSIPCSTLLANVLTTRPGADYKVVVYFGLLYSCNLVVTCALLQYSLTLRAIRRVLLRVNSDLESATESSAWAAAPIRRDLSAKLSKSRQLCSDACELAKQLGEFYSLPMLFCITYIFVTLIFFAHFIVRPFVMDEASLSDFKLFHLSLRILHYAVVLILLTKSASLLVKTKKTTSAIVNKSLEHFEENINNHQIVLKLQNLNGRCRYSQMIGAITNYLVIFLQFQRNK
;
A
#
# COMPACT_ATOMS: atom_id res chain seq x y z
N MET A 1 -29.07 55.93 -14.51
CA MET A 1 -28.45 56.27 -13.21
C MET A 1 -28.62 55.06 -12.30
N SER A 2 -27.49 54.48 -11.86
CA SER A 2 -27.31 53.56 -10.70
C SER A 2 -28.25 52.34 -10.55
N LEU A 3 -27.80 51.12 -10.88
CA LEU A 3 -27.05 50.13 -10.05
C LEU A 3 -27.95 49.36 -9.04
N ILE A 4 -27.68 48.04 -8.93
CA ILE A 4 -28.09 47.06 -7.88
C ILE A 4 -29.41 46.31 -8.20
N HIS A 5 -29.53 44.97 -8.30
CA HIS A 5 -28.72 43.84 -7.86
C HIS A 5 -28.87 42.63 -8.82
N TYR A 6 -27.73 42.14 -9.32
CA TYR A 6 -27.52 40.78 -9.80
C TYR A 6 -27.71 39.79 -8.63
N THR A 7 -28.45 38.68 -8.83
CA THR A 7 -28.20 37.35 -8.24
C THR A 7 -29.26 36.32 -8.68
N GLN A 8 -29.15 35.78 -9.90
CA GLN A 8 -29.81 34.52 -10.24
C GLN A 8 -29.09 33.73 -11.34
N MET A 9 -27.80 33.46 -11.14
CA MET A 9 -27.11 32.33 -11.76
C MET A 9 -25.95 31.92 -10.85
N GLY A 10 -26.16 30.89 -10.04
CA GLY A 10 -25.16 30.45 -9.07
C GLY A 10 -25.59 29.22 -8.28
N ASN A 11 -26.21 28.24 -8.94
CA ASN A 11 -26.72 27.04 -8.25
C ASN A 11 -26.29 25.71 -8.88
N LEU A 12 -25.13 25.67 -9.54
CA LEU A 12 -24.50 24.43 -10.01
C LEU A 12 -23.00 24.30 -9.66
N GLN A 13 -22.49 25.11 -8.72
CA GLN A 13 -21.10 25.01 -8.22
C GLN A 13 -20.96 24.56 -6.76
N ASN A 14 -22.07 24.39 -6.01
CA ASN A 14 -22.02 24.07 -4.58
C ASN A 14 -22.22 22.58 -4.21
N VAL A 15 -22.36 21.69 -5.19
CA VAL A 15 -22.52 20.23 -4.98
C VAL A 15 -21.20 19.46 -5.18
N THR A 16 -20.17 20.12 -5.72
CA THR A 16 -18.84 19.54 -5.97
C THR A 16 -17.85 19.78 -4.81
N ILE A 17 -18.25 20.57 -3.80
CA ILE A 17 -17.36 21.06 -2.72
C ILE A 17 -17.34 20.15 -1.47
N SER A 18 -18.28 19.21 -1.33
CA SER A 18 -18.37 18.36 -0.12
C SER A 18 -17.66 17.00 -0.23
N ILE A 19 -17.22 16.61 -1.43
CA ILE A 19 -16.36 15.44 -1.67
C ILE A 19 -14.88 15.78 -1.39
N LEU A 20 -14.57 17.08 -1.35
CA LEU A 20 -13.29 17.67 -1.00
C LEU A 20 -12.92 17.45 0.49
N LYS A 21 -13.89 17.15 1.38
CA LYS A 21 -13.78 17.43 2.82
C LYS A 21 -13.06 16.41 3.71
N LEU A 22 -12.88 15.18 3.29
CA LEU A 22 -12.18 14.17 4.12
C LEU A 22 -10.75 13.92 3.62
N HIS A 23 -10.42 14.35 2.40
CA HIS A 23 -9.02 14.55 1.97
C HIS A 23 -8.57 15.98 2.30
N GLN A 24 -9.50 16.92 2.45
CA GLN A 24 -9.36 18.05 3.36
C GLN A 24 -9.33 17.65 4.84
N ALA A 25 -9.58 16.43 5.31
CA ALA A 25 -9.23 16.14 6.72
C ALA A 25 -7.70 15.96 6.86
N LEU A 26 -7.06 15.37 5.84
CA LEU A 26 -5.60 15.36 5.69
C LEU A 26 -5.06 16.77 5.32
N VAL A 27 -5.70 17.48 4.38
CA VAL A 27 -5.29 18.84 3.96
C VAL A 27 -5.75 19.97 4.93
N VAL A 28 -6.68 19.72 5.87
CA VAL A 28 -7.17 20.67 6.91
C VAL A 28 -6.57 20.46 8.29
N ARG A 29 -6.08 19.26 8.59
CA ARG A 29 -5.11 19.12 9.69
C ARG A 29 -3.76 19.71 9.32
N ALA A 30 -3.41 19.72 8.03
CA ALA A 30 -2.42 20.64 7.51
C ALA A 30 -2.90 22.09 7.72
N THR A 31 -4.04 22.55 7.15
CA THR A 31 -4.51 23.97 7.23
C THR A 31 -4.82 24.56 8.61
N ARG A 32 -4.71 23.80 9.70
CA ARG A 32 -4.82 24.32 11.08
C ARG A 32 -3.54 24.30 11.90
N SER A 33 -2.45 23.71 11.40
CA SER A 33 -1.12 24.07 11.92
C SER A 33 -0.63 25.28 11.13
N HIS A 34 0.14 26.16 11.77
CA HIS A 34 0.77 27.32 11.13
C HIS A 34 1.67 26.95 9.92
N GLN A 35 1.81 25.67 9.60
CA GLN A 35 2.69 25.09 8.57
C GLN A 35 2.00 24.84 7.21
N SER A 36 0.68 24.98 7.09
CA SER A 36 -0.06 24.59 5.87
C SER A 36 -0.09 25.55 4.71
N ARG A 37 0.30 26.82 4.90
CA ARG A 37 0.31 27.77 3.77
C ARG A 37 1.33 27.40 2.68
N ARG A 38 2.08 26.29 2.84
CA ARG A 38 3.14 25.83 1.93
C ARG A 38 2.85 24.57 1.10
N MET A 39 1.67 23.93 1.15
CA MET A 39 1.44 22.76 0.30
C MET A 39 1.03 23.15 -1.14
N ASN A 40 1.96 22.97 -2.08
CA ASN A 40 1.80 23.28 -3.51
C ASN A 40 0.66 22.50 -4.20
N ILE A 41 -0.06 23.17 -5.11
CA ILE A 41 -1.11 22.64 -6.01
C ILE A 41 -0.81 21.24 -6.63
N PRO A 42 0.40 20.94 -7.13
CA PRO A 42 0.75 19.61 -7.68
C PRO A 42 0.52 18.42 -6.74
N TYR A 43 0.59 18.61 -5.41
CA TYR A 43 0.45 17.50 -4.46
C TYR A 43 -0.98 16.96 -4.37
N LYS A 44 -1.98 17.83 -4.55
CA LYS A 44 -3.39 17.42 -4.52
C LYS A 44 -3.72 16.51 -5.71
N ALA A 45 -3.23 16.86 -6.90
CA ALA A 45 -3.46 16.09 -8.12
C ALA A 45 -2.89 14.67 -8.03
N ILE A 46 -1.68 14.51 -7.46
CA ILE A 46 -1.03 13.21 -7.28
C ILE A 46 -1.87 12.30 -6.38
N LEU A 47 -2.39 12.82 -5.27
CA LEU A 47 -3.19 12.02 -4.33
C LEU A 47 -4.54 11.60 -4.92
N TYR A 48 -5.16 12.45 -5.76
CA TYR A 48 -6.33 12.04 -6.55
C TYR A 48 -6.00 10.90 -7.51
N LEU A 49 -4.86 11.00 -8.21
CA LEU A 49 -4.42 9.95 -9.10
C LEU A 49 -4.23 8.62 -8.36
N VAL A 50 -3.56 8.62 -7.19
CA VAL A 50 -3.41 7.41 -6.34
C VAL A 50 -4.78 6.80 -6.02
N TYR A 51 -5.72 7.62 -5.56
CA TYR A 51 -7.04 7.13 -5.15
C TYR A 51 -7.81 6.49 -6.30
N TYR A 52 -7.89 7.18 -7.45
CA TYR A 52 -8.61 6.65 -8.61
C TYR A 52 -7.94 5.40 -9.16
N LEU A 53 -6.61 5.34 -9.15
CA LEU A 53 -5.84 4.16 -9.53
C LEU A 53 -6.15 2.95 -8.63
N LEU A 54 -6.17 3.15 -7.30
CA LEU A 54 -6.54 2.11 -6.33
C LEU A 54 -8.03 1.71 -6.43
N LYS A 55 -8.89 2.64 -6.86
CA LYS A 55 -10.31 2.38 -7.04
C LYS A 55 -10.62 1.62 -8.33
N ILE A 56 -9.98 1.99 -9.43
CA ILE A 56 -10.09 1.30 -10.72
C ILE A 56 -9.49 -0.10 -10.62
N SER A 57 -8.36 -0.28 -9.92
CA SER A 57 -7.80 -1.62 -9.67
C SER A 57 -8.62 -2.48 -8.68
N GLY A 58 -9.70 -1.95 -8.10
CA GLY A 58 -10.60 -2.70 -7.22
C GLY A 58 -10.10 -2.91 -5.78
N VAL A 59 -8.90 -2.44 -5.44
CA VAL A 59 -8.33 -2.57 -4.09
C VAL A 59 -8.84 -1.48 -3.11
N CYS A 60 -9.55 -0.48 -3.61
CA CYS A 60 -10.22 0.54 -2.79
C CYS A 60 -11.74 0.30 -2.72
N THR A 61 -12.21 -0.54 -1.78
CA THR A 61 -13.64 -0.88 -1.59
C THR A 61 -14.42 0.06 -0.68
N MET A 62 -13.88 1.24 -0.41
CA MET A 62 -14.47 2.24 0.48
C MET A 62 -15.16 3.36 -0.30
N LYS A 63 -16.29 3.82 0.26
CA LYS A 63 -16.95 5.08 -0.09
C LYS A 63 -16.95 5.99 1.12
N TRP A 64 -16.98 7.27 0.86
CA TRP A 64 -16.95 8.27 1.92
C TRP A 64 -18.32 8.91 2.02
N GLN A 65 -18.84 8.98 3.24
CA GLN A 65 -20.16 9.51 3.52
C GLN A 65 -20.06 10.55 4.63
N LEU A 66 -20.48 11.78 4.34
CA LEU A 66 -20.64 12.82 5.34
C LEU A 66 -21.95 12.55 6.09
N GLN A 67 -21.86 12.22 7.39
CA GLN A 67 -23.04 11.98 8.22
C GLN A 67 -22.94 12.81 9.50
N LYS A 68 -23.92 13.70 9.72
CA LYS A 68 -23.99 14.60 10.88
C LYS A 68 -22.71 15.41 11.13
N GLY A 69 -22.13 15.99 10.08
CA GLY A 69 -20.90 16.80 10.17
C GLY A 69 -19.61 16.00 10.45
N ARG A 70 -19.69 14.69 10.64
CA ARG A 70 -18.53 13.79 10.72
C ARG A 70 -18.37 13.02 9.41
N ASN A 71 -17.13 12.91 8.98
CA ASN A 71 -16.78 12.13 7.82
C ASN A 71 -16.63 10.66 8.20
N ILE A 72 -17.49 9.79 7.68
CA ILE A 72 -17.46 8.35 7.98
C ILE A 72 -17.02 7.60 6.71
N ILE A 73 -15.98 6.77 6.87
CA ILE A 73 -15.54 5.84 5.82
C ILE A 73 -16.40 4.58 5.93
N ARG A 74 -17.09 4.20 4.86
CA ARG A 74 -17.93 3.00 4.81
C ARG A 74 -17.58 2.13 3.62
N GLY A 75 -17.86 0.83 3.74
CA GLY A 75 -17.78 -0.07 2.59
C GLY A 75 -18.75 0.35 1.47
N SER A 76 -18.28 0.28 0.22
CA SER A 76 -19.10 0.55 -0.96
C SER A 76 -19.75 -0.74 -1.47
N LYS A 77 -21.08 -0.78 -1.59
CA LYS A 77 -21.79 -1.89 -2.23
C LYS A 77 -21.54 -1.91 -3.74
N THR A 78 -21.50 -0.73 -4.37
CA THR A 78 -21.19 -0.55 -5.80
C THR A 78 -19.80 -1.06 -6.14
N GLN A 79 -18.80 -0.83 -5.28
CA GLN A 79 -17.46 -1.35 -5.55
C GLN A 79 -17.38 -2.87 -5.43
N VAL A 80 -18.21 -3.49 -4.57
CA VAL A 80 -18.30 -4.96 -4.54
C VAL A 80 -18.91 -5.50 -5.82
N ALA A 81 -19.99 -4.89 -6.32
CA ALA A 81 -20.56 -5.27 -7.61
C ALA A 81 -19.53 -5.10 -8.74
N TYR A 82 -18.78 -3.99 -8.75
CA TYR A 82 -17.68 -3.76 -9.69
C TYR A 82 -16.60 -4.85 -9.60
N ASN A 83 -16.10 -5.14 -8.40
CA ASN A 83 -15.05 -6.14 -8.21
C ASN A 83 -15.53 -7.56 -8.61
N LEU A 84 -16.79 -7.90 -8.34
CA LEU A 84 -17.39 -9.16 -8.80
C LEU A 84 -17.50 -9.21 -10.32
N PHE A 85 -17.95 -8.12 -10.94
CA PHE A 85 -18.02 -8.00 -12.39
C PHE A 85 -16.63 -8.14 -13.05
N VAL A 86 -15.62 -7.47 -12.50
CA VAL A 86 -14.23 -7.58 -12.98
C VAL A 86 -13.73 -9.01 -12.83
N SER A 87 -13.91 -9.66 -11.68
CA SER A 87 -13.50 -11.06 -11.50
C SER A 87 -14.19 -12.01 -12.49
N LEU A 88 -15.50 -11.87 -12.68
CA LEU A 88 -16.24 -12.67 -13.67
C LEU A 88 -15.73 -12.43 -15.10
N THR A 89 -15.44 -11.19 -15.44
CA THR A 89 -14.87 -10.82 -16.74
C THR A 89 -13.49 -11.46 -16.94
N LEU A 90 -12.60 -11.39 -15.94
CA LEU A 90 -11.27 -12.03 -16.01
C LEU A 90 -11.39 -13.55 -16.20
N ILE A 91 -12.26 -14.21 -15.45
CA ILE A 91 -12.49 -15.66 -15.55
C ILE A 91 -13.08 -16.02 -16.92
N THR A 92 -14.04 -15.24 -17.41
CA THR A 92 -14.68 -15.49 -18.71
C THR A 92 -13.68 -15.34 -19.86
N ILE A 93 -12.90 -14.26 -19.88
CA ILE A 93 -11.85 -14.06 -20.88
C ILE A 93 -10.82 -15.18 -20.81
N TYR A 94 -10.40 -15.59 -19.61
CA TYR A 94 -9.48 -16.70 -19.43
C TYR A 94 -10.04 -18.03 -19.98
N GLY A 95 -11.31 -18.35 -19.68
CA GLY A 95 -11.99 -19.53 -20.21
C GLY A 95 -12.11 -19.53 -21.73
N LEU A 96 -12.43 -18.38 -22.32
CA LEU A 96 -12.47 -18.21 -23.78
C LEU A 96 -11.08 -18.41 -24.42
N LEU A 97 -10.03 -17.87 -23.79
CA LEU A 97 -8.65 -18.05 -24.25
C LEU A 97 -8.19 -19.50 -24.14
N LEU A 98 -8.66 -20.26 -23.16
CA LEU A 98 -8.41 -21.71 -23.05
C LEU A 98 -9.18 -22.51 -24.11
N SER A 99 -10.46 -22.20 -24.33
CA SER A 99 -11.33 -22.93 -25.25
C SER A 99 -10.96 -22.72 -26.72
N ASN A 100 -10.51 -21.53 -27.09
CA ASN A 100 -10.16 -21.16 -28.46
C ASN A 100 -8.69 -21.43 -28.83
N ARG A 101 -7.99 -22.28 -28.05
CA ARG A 101 -6.64 -22.69 -28.39
C ARG A 101 -6.67 -23.63 -29.61
N PRO A 102 -5.87 -23.36 -30.66
CA PRO A 102 -5.82 -24.23 -31.83
C PRO A 102 -5.36 -25.63 -31.41
N LYS A 103 -6.14 -26.66 -31.78
CA LYS A 103 -5.85 -28.08 -31.50
C LYS A 103 -4.61 -28.61 -32.23
N ASN A 104 -4.10 -27.88 -33.23
CA ASN A 104 -3.11 -28.38 -34.20
C ASN A 104 -1.64 -28.06 -33.89
N PHE A 105 -1.27 -27.79 -32.64
CA PHE A 105 0.14 -27.66 -32.26
C PHE A 105 0.56 -28.84 -31.40
N HIS A 106 0.86 -29.97 -32.03
CA HIS A 106 1.51 -31.16 -31.46
C HIS A 106 3.00 -31.12 -31.86
N ASP A 107 3.76 -30.19 -31.27
CA ASP A 107 5.22 -30.29 -31.20
C ASP A 107 5.59 -30.38 -29.72
N ASP A 108 6.34 -31.41 -29.34
CA ASP A 108 6.66 -31.73 -27.94
C ASP A 108 7.41 -30.60 -27.21
N HIS A 109 8.21 -29.81 -27.94
CA HIS A 109 8.90 -28.61 -27.41
C HIS A 109 7.93 -27.45 -27.08
N LEU A 110 6.73 -27.42 -27.69
CA LEU A 110 5.68 -26.45 -27.39
C LEU A 110 4.79 -26.88 -26.21
N VAL A 111 4.80 -28.16 -25.82
CA VAL A 111 3.98 -28.68 -24.73
C VAL A 111 4.45 -28.14 -23.38
N PHE A 112 5.76 -28.16 -23.10
CA PHE A 112 6.31 -27.61 -21.86
C PHE A 112 6.00 -26.11 -21.71
N ASN A 113 6.28 -25.32 -22.74
CA ASN A 113 5.98 -23.88 -22.75
C ASN A 113 4.49 -23.59 -22.57
N ARG A 114 3.63 -24.45 -23.13
CA ARG A 114 2.18 -24.33 -22.98
C ARG A 114 1.72 -24.61 -21.56
N VAL A 115 2.23 -25.67 -20.93
CA VAL A 115 1.90 -25.99 -19.54
C VAL A 115 2.34 -24.83 -18.63
N PHE A 116 3.54 -24.32 -18.86
CA PHE A 116 4.08 -23.17 -18.12
C PHE A 116 3.22 -21.91 -18.29
N ASP A 117 2.81 -21.60 -19.53
CA ASP A 117 1.93 -20.46 -19.80
C ASP A 117 0.55 -20.60 -19.15
N VAL A 118 -0.04 -21.80 -19.17
CA VAL A 118 -1.30 -22.09 -18.48
C VAL A 118 -1.15 -21.89 -16.98
N ILE A 119 -0.10 -22.43 -16.36
CA ILE A 119 0.14 -22.28 -14.93
C ILE A 119 0.29 -20.78 -14.59
N HIS A 120 1.11 -20.05 -15.34
CA HIS A 120 1.34 -18.62 -15.13
C HIS A 120 0.04 -17.81 -15.22
N THR A 121 -0.74 -17.99 -16.29
CA THR A 121 -2.00 -17.27 -16.49
C THR A 121 -3.05 -17.65 -15.44
N THR A 122 -3.13 -18.93 -15.06
CA THR A 122 -4.01 -19.41 -13.98
C THR A 122 -3.66 -18.74 -12.66
N LEU A 123 -2.36 -18.67 -12.33
CA LEU A 123 -1.88 -18.02 -11.11
C LEU A 123 -2.17 -16.51 -11.12
N ALA A 124 -2.02 -15.84 -12.26
CA ALA A 124 -2.33 -14.42 -12.39
C ALA A 124 -3.82 -14.14 -12.14
N VAL A 125 -4.71 -14.88 -12.82
CA VAL A 125 -6.17 -14.73 -12.70
C VAL A 125 -6.63 -15.10 -11.29
N SER A 126 -6.13 -16.20 -10.73
CA SER A 126 -6.48 -16.63 -9.37
C SER A 126 -6.02 -15.62 -8.32
N ALA A 127 -4.79 -15.09 -8.40
CA ALA A 127 -4.30 -14.07 -7.48
C ALA A 127 -5.14 -12.78 -7.57
N ALA A 128 -5.43 -12.29 -8.78
CA ALA A 128 -6.23 -11.09 -8.97
C ALA A 128 -7.67 -11.26 -8.44
N CYS A 129 -8.34 -12.36 -8.81
CA CYS A 129 -9.69 -12.66 -8.33
C CYS A 129 -9.72 -12.82 -6.81
N PHE A 130 -8.72 -13.50 -6.24
CA PHE A 130 -8.59 -13.68 -4.81
C PHE A 130 -8.48 -12.34 -4.06
N ILE A 131 -7.60 -11.44 -4.53
CA ILE A 131 -7.46 -10.08 -3.97
C ILE A 131 -8.80 -9.33 -4.04
N LEU A 132 -9.41 -9.28 -5.23
CA LEU A 132 -10.68 -8.58 -5.43
C LEU A 132 -11.78 -9.11 -4.51
N LEU A 133 -11.86 -10.43 -4.32
CA LEU A 133 -12.82 -11.08 -3.44
C LEU A 133 -12.54 -10.78 -1.97
N VAL A 134 -11.29 -10.84 -1.51
CA VAL A 134 -10.93 -10.52 -0.12
C VAL A 134 -11.29 -9.08 0.21
N PHE A 135 -10.91 -8.13 -0.66
CA PHE A 135 -11.23 -6.71 -0.48
C PHE A 135 -12.73 -6.42 -0.52
N SER A 136 -13.49 -7.21 -1.30
CA SER A 136 -14.95 -7.10 -1.37
C SER A 136 -15.63 -7.67 -0.12
N ARG A 137 -15.25 -8.87 0.30
CA ARG A 137 -15.82 -9.57 1.46
C ARG A 137 -15.51 -8.85 2.76
N ARG A 138 -14.30 -8.33 2.89
CA ARG A 138 -13.83 -7.64 4.10
C ARG A 138 -13.92 -6.11 4.01
N ARG A 139 -14.76 -5.56 3.10
CA ARG A 139 -14.91 -4.10 2.87
C ARG A 139 -15.14 -3.26 4.13
N SER A 140 -15.95 -3.77 5.08
CA SER A 140 -16.25 -3.04 6.32
C SER A 140 -15.00 -2.93 7.20
N ARG A 141 -14.20 -3.99 7.23
CA ARG A 141 -12.93 -4.03 7.96
C ARG A 141 -11.92 -3.08 7.31
N VAL A 142 -11.78 -3.08 5.99
CA VAL A 142 -10.90 -2.12 5.27
C VAL A 142 -11.30 -0.68 5.56
N ALA A 143 -12.60 -0.36 5.49
CA ALA A 143 -13.11 0.98 5.78
C ALA A 143 -12.81 1.42 7.21
N SER A 144 -12.99 0.53 8.19
CA SER A 144 -12.65 0.80 9.60
C SER A 144 -11.15 1.03 9.79
N LEU A 145 -10.30 0.19 9.19
CA LEU A 145 -8.84 0.33 9.27
C LEU A 145 -8.35 1.63 8.63
N ALA A 146 -8.91 2.00 7.48
CA ALA A 146 -8.63 3.27 6.84
C ALA A 146 -9.05 4.46 7.73
N GLY A 147 -10.21 4.38 8.40
CA GLY A 147 -10.67 5.40 9.34
C GLY A 147 -9.70 5.61 10.49
N LYS A 148 -9.31 4.52 11.16
CA LYS A 148 -8.31 4.55 12.25
C LYS A 148 -6.96 5.11 11.77
N LEU A 149 -6.52 4.71 10.58
CA LEU A 149 -5.27 5.21 10.00
C LEU A 149 -5.33 6.73 9.77
N CYS A 150 -6.44 7.25 9.24
CA CYS A 150 -6.64 8.68 9.04
C CYS A 150 -6.67 9.49 10.34
N GLU A 151 -7.11 8.90 11.45
CA GLU A 151 -7.11 9.56 12.76
C GLU A 151 -5.69 9.72 13.34
N LEU A 152 -4.85 8.70 13.12
CA LEU A 152 -3.49 8.63 13.66
C LEU A 152 -2.46 9.38 12.80
N VAL A 153 -2.60 9.32 11.48
CA VAL A 153 -1.61 9.87 10.55
C VAL A 153 -1.77 11.38 10.42
N VAL A 154 -0.67 12.10 10.63
CA VAL A 154 -0.55 13.49 10.20
C VAL A 154 0.11 13.50 8.83
N PRO A 155 -0.50 14.13 7.82
CA PRO A 155 0.10 14.22 6.50
C PRO A 155 1.32 15.14 6.54
N ASP A 156 2.39 14.68 5.91
CA ASP A 156 3.63 15.42 5.72
C ASP A 156 4.12 15.31 4.26
N ASP A 157 5.08 16.17 3.90
CA ASP A 157 5.60 16.26 2.53
C ASP A 157 6.30 14.97 2.08
N GLU A 158 6.87 14.22 3.02
CA GLU A 158 7.55 12.98 2.72
C GLU A 158 6.56 11.83 2.45
N LEU A 159 5.42 11.75 3.14
CA LEU A 159 4.35 10.80 2.81
C LEU A 159 3.74 11.12 1.43
N ALA A 160 3.65 12.40 1.07
CA ALA A 160 3.25 12.82 -0.28
C ALA A 160 4.29 12.41 -1.34
N ARG A 161 5.58 12.54 -1.02
CA ARG A 161 6.68 12.06 -1.88
C ARG A 161 6.64 10.54 -2.05
N ASP A 162 6.41 9.81 -0.96
CA ASP A 162 6.22 8.36 -0.98
C ASP A 162 5.03 7.98 -1.86
N ALA A 163 3.89 8.66 -1.70
CA ALA A 163 2.71 8.46 -2.53
C ALA A 163 3.03 8.69 -4.01
N LYS A 164 3.73 9.78 -4.36
CA LYS A 164 4.15 10.10 -5.74
C LYS A 164 4.95 8.97 -6.36
N ILE A 165 6.02 8.54 -5.71
CA ILE A 165 6.91 7.45 -6.18
C ILE A 165 6.10 6.15 -6.34
N LEU A 166 5.17 5.88 -5.42
CA LEU A 166 4.36 4.68 -5.49
C LEU A 166 3.30 4.77 -6.61
N THR A 167 2.75 5.95 -6.92
CA THR A 167 1.86 6.13 -8.09
C THR A 167 2.56 6.02 -9.43
N SER A 168 3.83 6.41 -9.54
CA SER A 168 4.53 6.33 -10.83
C SER A 168 4.69 4.89 -11.30
N ILE A 169 4.63 3.90 -10.39
CA ILE A 169 4.90 2.50 -10.69
C ILE A 169 3.75 1.81 -11.45
N PRO A 170 2.47 1.89 -11.04
CA PRO A 170 1.41 1.32 -11.88
C PRO A 170 1.22 2.13 -13.16
N CYS A 171 1.48 3.44 -13.14
CA CYS A 171 1.48 4.25 -14.36
C CYS A 171 2.56 3.78 -15.33
N SER A 172 3.77 3.46 -14.86
CA SER A 172 4.80 2.87 -15.72
C SER A 172 4.43 1.47 -16.18
N THR A 173 3.71 0.68 -15.39
CA THR A 173 3.15 -0.61 -15.84
C THR A 173 2.16 -0.41 -16.98
N LEU A 174 1.22 0.52 -16.84
CA LEU A 174 0.23 0.84 -17.86
C LEU A 174 0.89 1.36 -19.13
N LEU A 175 1.89 2.23 -19.00
CA LEU A 175 2.66 2.74 -20.14
C LEU A 175 3.44 1.61 -20.82
N ALA A 176 4.11 0.74 -20.06
CA ALA A 176 4.80 -0.43 -20.60
C ALA A 176 3.83 -1.35 -21.36
N ASN A 177 2.58 -1.50 -20.90
CA ASN A 177 1.56 -2.26 -21.61
C ASN A 177 1.25 -1.66 -22.98
N VAL A 178 1.07 -0.34 -23.06
CA VAL A 178 0.80 0.37 -24.32
C VAL A 178 1.98 0.21 -25.28
N LEU A 179 3.20 0.44 -24.79
CA LEU A 179 4.42 0.36 -25.61
C LEU A 179 4.72 -1.05 -26.13
N THR A 180 4.26 -2.08 -25.41
CA THR A 180 4.57 -3.48 -25.73
C THR A 180 3.46 -4.18 -26.52
N THR A 181 2.30 -3.54 -26.66
CA THR A 181 1.22 -4.02 -27.53
C THR A 181 1.47 -3.48 -28.94
N ARG A 182 2.00 -4.32 -29.84
CA ARG A 182 2.30 -3.91 -31.22
C ARG A 182 1.02 -3.50 -31.98
N PRO A 183 1.01 -2.39 -32.72
CA PRO A 183 -0.04 -2.11 -33.71
C PRO A 183 -0.08 -3.23 -34.74
N GLY A 184 -1.26 -3.80 -35.00
CA GLY A 184 -1.44 -4.92 -35.95
C GLY A 184 -1.26 -6.33 -35.36
N ALA A 185 -1.09 -6.47 -34.04
CA ALA A 185 -1.13 -7.78 -33.39
C ALA A 185 -2.51 -8.45 -33.54
N ASP A 186 -2.53 -9.78 -33.69
CA ASP A 186 -3.76 -10.59 -33.66
C ASP A 186 -4.58 -10.25 -32.39
N TYR A 187 -5.89 -10.08 -32.54
CA TYR A 187 -6.81 -9.79 -31.44
C TYR A 187 -6.65 -10.77 -30.28
N LYS A 188 -6.31 -12.04 -30.54
CA LYS A 188 -6.06 -13.05 -29.48
C LYS A 188 -4.88 -12.66 -28.60
N VAL A 189 -3.81 -12.14 -29.21
CA VAL A 189 -2.60 -11.70 -28.52
C VAL A 189 -2.91 -10.45 -27.68
N VAL A 190 -3.69 -9.51 -28.23
CA VAL A 190 -4.12 -8.31 -27.50
C VAL A 190 -4.98 -8.66 -26.29
N VAL A 191 -5.93 -9.58 -26.45
CA VAL A 191 -6.81 -10.04 -25.36
C VAL A 191 -6.02 -10.77 -24.27
N TYR A 192 -5.09 -11.65 -24.65
CA TYR A 192 -4.21 -12.36 -23.71
C TYR A 192 -3.36 -11.39 -22.87
N PHE A 193 -2.69 -10.43 -23.50
CA PHE A 193 -1.89 -9.45 -22.77
C PHE A 193 -2.76 -8.51 -21.94
N GLY A 194 -3.92 -8.08 -22.46
CA GLY A 194 -4.89 -7.28 -21.71
C GLY A 194 -5.36 -7.96 -20.42
N LEU A 195 -5.62 -9.28 -20.48
CA LEU A 195 -5.96 -10.09 -19.30
C LEU A 195 -4.83 -10.09 -18.27
N LEU A 196 -3.61 -10.46 -18.68
CA LEU A 196 -2.44 -10.51 -17.79
C LEU A 196 -2.14 -9.15 -17.16
N TYR A 197 -2.22 -8.08 -17.94
CA TYR A 197 -1.97 -6.73 -17.46
C TYR A 197 -3.01 -6.25 -16.45
N SER A 198 -4.27 -6.61 -16.66
CA SER A 198 -5.34 -6.32 -15.70
C SER A 198 -5.07 -7.03 -14.38
N CYS A 199 -4.69 -8.32 -14.42
CA CYS A 199 -4.32 -9.08 -13.22
C CYS A 199 -3.11 -8.44 -12.50
N ASN A 200 -2.09 -8.07 -13.27
CA ASN A 200 -0.88 -7.43 -12.76
C ASN A 200 -1.12 -6.06 -12.13
N LEU A 201 -2.04 -5.29 -12.68
CA LEU A 201 -2.45 -4.01 -12.10
C LEU A 201 -3.07 -4.23 -10.71
N VAL A 202 -3.97 -5.20 -10.56
CA VAL A 202 -4.59 -5.54 -9.26
C VAL A 202 -3.53 -5.93 -8.23
N VAL A 203 -2.62 -6.85 -8.59
CA VAL A 203 -1.53 -7.32 -7.71
C VAL A 203 -0.62 -6.16 -7.30
N THR A 204 -0.18 -5.35 -8.28
CA THR A 204 0.73 -4.22 -8.05
C THR A 204 0.08 -3.19 -7.15
N CYS A 205 -1.18 -2.81 -7.41
CA CYS A 205 -1.92 -1.87 -6.58
C CYS A 205 -2.13 -2.38 -5.14
N ALA A 206 -2.38 -3.67 -4.94
CA ALA A 206 -2.48 -4.27 -3.61
C ALA A 206 -1.17 -4.17 -2.83
N LEU A 207 -0.04 -4.48 -3.46
CA LEU A 207 1.30 -4.37 -2.86
C LEU A 207 1.66 -2.93 -2.49
N LEU A 208 1.32 -1.98 -3.38
CA LEU A 208 1.58 -0.57 -3.15
C LEU A 208 0.70 -0.01 -2.03
N GLN A 209 -0.59 -0.38 -1.99
CA GLN A 209 -1.50 0.03 -0.91
C GLN A 209 -0.99 -0.47 0.45
N TYR A 210 -0.52 -1.70 0.52
CA TYR A 210 0.08 -2.23 1.74
C TYR A 210 1.38 -1.50 2.11
N SER A 211 2.26 -1.27 1.14
CA SER A 211 3.52 -0.53 1.34
C SER A 211 3.30 0.89 1.86
N LEU A 212 2.34 1.63 1.28
CA LEU A 212 1.94 2.97 1.76
C LEU A 212 1.43 2.92 3.19
N THR A 213 0.63 1.91 3.51
CA THR A 213 0.08 1.75 4.85
C THR A 213 1.18 1.50 5.89
N LEU A 214 2.18 0.67 5.57
CA LEU A 214 3.34 0.44 6.44
C LEU A 214 4.16 1.72 6.67
N ARG A 215 4.38 2.52 5.62
CA ARG A 215 5.06 3.82 5.74
C ARG A 215 4.28 4.80 6.60
N ALA A 216 2.95 4.82 6.46
CA ALA A 216 2.08 5.67 7.26
C ALA A 216 2.15 5.29 8.76
N ILE A 217 2.12 4.00 9.11
CA ILE A 217 2.31 3.57 10.50
C ILE A 217 3.71 3.95 11.01
N ARG A 218 4.74 3.74 10.19
CA ARG A 218 6.12 4.11 10.55
C ARG A 218 6.22 5.59 10.93
N ARG A 219 5.52 6.48 10.22
CA ARG A 219 5.47 7.91 10.53
C ARG A 219 4.90 8.18 11.92
N VAL A 220 3.82 7.48 12.28
CA VAL A 220 3.23 7.59 13.61
C VAL A 220 4.24 7.18 14.68
N LEU A 221 5.01 6.11 14.46
CA LEU A 221 6.07 5.68 15.39
C LEU A 221 7.25 6.66 15.45
N LEU A 222 7.67 7.22 14.33
CA LEU A 222 8.73 8.26 14.31
C LEU A 222 8.31 9.49 15.10
N ARG A 223 7.04 9.88 15.03
CA ARG A 223 6.50 10.96 15.85
C ARG A 223 6.55 10.62 17.33
N VAL A 224 6.12 9.42 17.71
CA VAL A 224 6.21 8.95 19.10
C VAL A 224 7.65 9.01 19.60
N ASN A 225 8.63 8.60 18.78
CA ASN A 225 10.05 8.65 19.12
C ASN A 225 10.51 10.08 19.40
N SER A 226 10.21 11.02 18.49
CA SER A 226 10.58 12.43 18.66
C SER A 226 9.91 13.06 19.90
N ASP A 227 8.65 12.71 20.18
CA ASP A 227 7.94 13.19 21.37
C ASP A 227 8.55 12.62 22.67
N LEU A 228 9.08 11.40 22.66
CA LEU A 228 9.75 10.75 23.81
C LEU A 228 11.18 11.24 24.01
N GLU A 229 11.95 11.43 22.95
CA GLU A 229 13.31 11.98 23.01
C GLU A 229 13.29 13.40 23.56
N SER A 230 12.43 14.27 22.99
CA SER A 230 12.25 15.64 23.50
C SER A 230 11.72 15.70 24.93
N ALA A 231 10.95 14.70 25.37
CA ALA A 231 10.57 14.59 26.77
C ALA A 231 11.81 14.29 27.61
N THR A 232 12.57 13.25 27.28
CA THR A 232 13.74 12.77 28.04
C THR A 232 14.86 13.81 28.17
N GLU A 233 15.10 14.62 27.13
CA GLU A 233 16.17 15.64 27.12
C GLU A 233 15.82 16.93 27.88
N SER A 234 14.55 17.15 28.22
CA SER A 234 14.13 18.39 28.89
C SER A 234 14.57 18.41 30.36
N SER A 235 15.67 19.08 30.70
CA SER A 235 16.19 19.18 32.09
C SER A 235 15.26 19.88 33.10
N ALA A 236 14.09 20.35 32.68
CA ALA A 236 13.17 21.17 33.47
C ALA A 236 12.14 20.38 34.31
N TRP A 237 12.46 19.14 34.69
CA TRP A 237 11.57 18.20 35.40
C TRP A 237 11.10 18.65 36.79
N ALA A 238 11.86 19.55 37.44
CA ALA A 238 11.62 19.96 38.82
C ALA A 238 10.41 20.90 38.99
N ALA A 239 9.99 21.59 37.93
CA ALA A 239 8.86 22.52 38.01
C ALA A 239 7.52 21.79 37.87
N ALA A 240 6.66 21.91 38.89
CA ALA A 240 5.31 21.32 38.92
C ALA A 240 4.42 21.56 37.67
N PRO A 241 4.36 22.76 37.05
CA PRO A 241 3.59 22.96 35.82
C PRO A 241 4.17 22.20 34.62
N ILE A 242 5.51 22.13 34.52
CA ILE A 242 6.22 21.41 33.44
C ILE A 242 6.00 19.90 33.57
N ARG A 243 6.01 19.37 34.79
CA ARG A 243 5.76 17.94 35.08
C ARG A 243 4.36 17.47 34.67
N ARG A 244 3.31 18.31 34.82
CA ARG A 244 1.94 17.96 34.38
C ARG A 244 1.82 17.92 32.86
N ASP A 245 2.37 18.91 32.18
CA ASP A 245 2.37 18.98 30.71
C ASP A 245 3.12 17.80 30.09
N LEU A 246 4.25 17.44 30.69
CA LEU A 246 5.09 16.31 30.27
C LEU A 246 4.41 14.95 30.50
N SER A 247 3.72 14.78 31.63
CA SER A 247 2.89 13.60 31.91
C SER A 247 1.72 13.46 30.92
N ALA A 248 1.15 14.58 30.47
CA ALA A 248 0.11 14.61 29.43
C ALA A 248 0.67 14.32 28.03
N LYS A 249 1.87 14.83 27.71
CA LYS A 249 2.57 14.51 26.45
C LYS A 249 2.93 13.02 26.37
N LEU A 250 3.46 12.45 27.45
CA LEU A 250 3.78 11.02 27.56
C LEU A 250 2.54 10.13 27.46
N SER A 251 1.44 10.50 28.12
CA SER A 251 0.19 9.74 28.02
C SER A 251 -0.38 9.77 26.59
N LYS A 252 -0.26 10.91 25.90
CA LYS A 252 -0.66 11.05 24.50
C LYS A 252 0.23 10.22 23.56
N SER A 253 1.54 10.28 23.72
CA SER A 253 2.49 9.46 22.94
C SER A 253 2.26 7.97 23.19
N ARG A 254 1.94 7.58 24.42
CA ARG A 254 1.53 6.21 24.75
C ARG A 254 0.29 5.78 23.98
N GLN A 255 -0.75 6.60 24.01
CA GLN A 255 -2.00 6.29 23.35
C GLN A 255 -1.77 6.14 21.84
N LEU A 256 -1.05 7.08 21.22
CA LEU A 256 -0.69 7.03 19.80
C LEU A 256 0.12 5.78 19.45
N CYS A 257 1.10 5.41 20.27
CA CYS A 257 1.91 4.21 20.06
C CYS A 257 1.07 2.93 20.17
N SER A 258 0.23 2.84 21.20
CA SER A 258 -0.69 1.71 21.40
C SER A 258 -1.65 1.56 20.24
N ASP A 259 -2.24 2.66 19.78
CA ASP A 259 -3.20 2.67 18.68
C ASP A 259 -2.50 2.32 17.35
N ALA A 260 -1.28 2.80 17.14
CA ALA A 260 -0.46 2.44 15.97
C ALA A 260 -0.09 0.96 15.96
N CYS A 261 0.32 0.38 17.10
CA CYS A 261 0.65 -1.04 17.22
C CYS A 261 -0.59 -1.93 17.00
N GLU A 262 -1.72 -1.57 17.60
CA GLU A 262 -2.98 -2.31 17.41
C GLU A 262 -3.44 -2.21 15.95
N LEU A 263 -3.37 -1.02 15.34
CA LEU A 263 -3.68 -0.86 13.92
C LEU A 263 -2.75 -1.68 13.03
N ALA A 264 -1.45 -1.69 13.32
CA ALA A 264 -0.47 -2.47 12.57
C ALA A 264 -0.73 -3.99 12.67
N LYS A 265 -1.16 -4.48 13.84
CA LYS A 265 -1.61 -5.86 14.02
C LYS A 265 -2.85 -6.15 13.17
N GLN A 266 -3.89 -5.32 13.27
CA GLN A 266 -5.13 -5.51 12.52
C GLN A 266 -4.92 -5.45 10.99
N LEU A 267 -3.97 -4.63 10.54
CA LEU A 267 -3.54 -4.56 9.15
C LEU A 267 -2.75 -5.79 8.72
N GLY A 268 -1.85 -6.29 9.56
CA GLY A 268 -1.14 -7.55 9.32
C GLY A 268 -2.12 -8.73 9.16
N GLU A 269 -3.11 -8.84 10.05
CA GLU A 269 -4.17 -9.84 9.93
C GLU A 269 -4.97 -9.72 8.63
N PHE A 270 -5.26 -8.49 8.20
CA PHE A 270 -6.01 -8.23 6.98
C PHE A 270 -5.19 -8.58 5.72
N TYR A 271 -3.94 -8.11 5.65
CA TYR A 271 -3.09 -8.20 4.46
C TYR A 271 -2.28 -9.49 4.36
N SER A 272 -2.15 -10.28 5.43
CA SER A 272 -1.38 -11.54 5.46
C SER A 272 -1.64 -12.43 4.24
N LEU A 273 -2.90 -12.79 4.00
CA LEU A 273 -3.31 -13.71 2.96
C LEU A 273 -3.23 -13.08 1.55
N PRO A 274 -3.75 -11.85 1.29
CA PRO A 274 -3.52 -11.17 0.01
C PRO A 274 -2.05 -11.00 -0.36
N MET A 275 -1.20 -10.62 0.60
CA MET A 275 0.23 -10.41 0.35
C MET A 275 0.94 -11.73 0.05
N LEU A 276 0.56 -12.83 0.70
CA LEU A 276 1.08 -14.16 0.38
C LEU A 276 0.80 -14.51 -1.09
N PHE A 277 -0.46 -14.36 -1.54
CA PHE A 277 -0.82 -14.59 -2.94
C PHE A 277 -0.05 -13.67 -3.90
N CYS A 278 0.08 -12.37 -3.58
CA CYS A 278 0.87 -11.44 -4.38
C CYS A 278 2.35 -11.87 -4.51
N ILE A 279 3.00 -12.23 -3.40
CA ILE A 279 4.41 -12.61 -3.37
C ILE A 279 4.62 -13.95 -4.10
N THR A 280 3.77 -14.94 -3.84
CA THR A 280 3.83 -16.24 -4.54
C THR A 280 3.67 -16.07 -6.04
N TYR A 281 2.68 -15.29 -6.48
CA TYR A 281 2.47 -14.99 -7.89
C TYR A 281 3.70 -14.33 -8.52
N ILE A 282 4.24 -13.28 -7.89
CA ILE A 282 5.42 -12.58 -8.41
C ILE A 282 6.63 -13.51 -8.46
N PHE A 283 6.86 -14.32 -7.44
CA PHE A 283 7.99 -15.25 -7.38
C PHE A 283 7.94 -16.27 -8.51
N VAL A 284 6.79 -16.91 -8.70
CA VAL A 284 6.59 -17.87 -9.78
C VAL A 284 6.71 -17.19 -11.14
N THR A 285 6.22 -15.96 -11.29
CA THR A 285 6.38 -15.16 -12.51
C THR A 285 7.84 -14.84 -12.82
N LEU A 286 8.64 -14.49 -11.81
CA LEU A 286 10.08 -14.25 -11.98
C LEU A 286 10.83 -15.52 -12.39
N ILE A 287 10.48 -16.68 -11.83
CA ILE A 287 11.02 -17.98 -12.27
C ILE A 287 10.70 -18.22 -13.75
N PHE A 288 9.45 -17.95 -14.16
CA PHE A 288 9.05 -18.09 -15.55
C PHE A 288 9.85 -17.18 -16.46
N PHE A 289 10.01 -15.92 -16.10
CA PHE A 289 10.79 -14.99 -16.91
C PHE A 289 12.27 -15.36 -16.99
N ALA A 290 12.86 -15.84 -15.88
CA ALA A 290 14.23 -16.34 -15.90
C ALA A 290 14.38 -17.53 -16.85
N HIS A 291 13.43 -18.48 -16.85
CA HIS A 291 13.42 -19.61 -17.78
C HIS A 291 13.38 -19.13 -19.25
N PHE A 292 12.51 -18.17 -19.57
CA PHE A 292 12.42 -17.62 -20.93
C PHE A 292 13.68 -16.86 -21.36
N ILE A 293 14.41 -16.20 -20.44
CA ILE A 293 15.69 -15.56 -20.75
C ILE A 293 16.78 -16.59 -21.01
N VAL A 294 16.89 -17.62 -20.16
CA VAL A 294 18.01 -18.59 -20.23
C VAL A 294 17.87 -19.53 -21.42
N ARG A 295 16.65 -19.91 -21.77
CA ARG A 295 16.36 -20.87 -22.86
C ARG A 295 17.10 -20.59 -24.19
N PRO A 296 17.02 -19.39 -24.81
CA PRO A 296 17.70 -19.12 -26.08
C PRO A 296 19.23 -19.28 -26.00
N PHE A 297 19.85 -19.10 -24.83
CA PHE A 297 21.29 -19.28 -24.65
C PHE A 297 21.70 -20.75 -24.49
N VAL A 298 20.78 -21.61 -24.02
CA VAL A 298 21.07 -23.02 -23.74
C VAL A 298 20.69 -23.93 -24.89
N MET A 299 19.62 -23.60 -25.63
CA MET A 299 19.03 -24.50 -26.63
C MET A 299 19.39 -24.16 -28.08
N ASP A 300 20.25 -23.16 -28.33
CA ASP A 300 20.65 -22.70 -29.67
C ASP A 300 19.47 -22.42 -30.63
N GLU A 301 18.28 -22.19 -30.07
CA GLU A 301 17.08 -21.83 -30.81
C GLU A 301 17.16 -20.37 -31.28
N ALA A 302 16.66 -20.09 -32.49
CA ALA A 302 16.66 -18.77 -33.11
C ALA A 302 16.33 -17.66 -32.09
N SER A 303 17.20 -16.65 -32.05
CA SER A 303 17.26 -15.63 -31.02
C SER A 303 15.89 -15.00 -30.71
N LEU A 304 15.61 -14.85 -29.42
CA LEU A 304 14.49 -14.05 -28.93
C LEU A 304 14.59 -12.64 -29.53
N SER A 305 13.59 -12.24 -30.33
CA SER A 305 13.54 -10.89 -30.92
C SER A 305 13.83 -9.83 -29.85
N ASP A 306 14.68 -8.85 -30.16
CA ASP A 306 15.10 -7.78 -29.25
C ASP A 306 13.93 -7.13 -28.50
N PHE A 307 12.79 -6.99 -29.18
CA PHE A 307 11.56 -6.48 -28.58
C PHE A 307 11.02 -7.34 -27.43
N LYS A 308 11.05 -8.67 -27.56
CA LYS A 308 10.61 -9.60 -26.51
C LYS A 308 11.58 -9.59 -25.33
N LEU A 309 12.89 -9.51 -25.60
CA LEU A 309 13.92 -9.44 -24.58
C LEU A 309 13.83 -8.12 -23.77
N PHE A 310 13.60 -7.00 -24.46
CA PHE A 310 13.32 -5.71 -23.84
C PHE A 310 12.05 -5.75 -22.98
N HIS A 311 10.95 -6.32 -23.51
CA HIS A 311 9.71 -6.49 -22.77
C HIS A 311 9.91 -7.29 -21.47
N LEU A 312 10.60 -8.42 -21.57
CA LEU A 312 10.85 -9.31 -20.44
C LEU A 312 11.73 -8.65 -19.38
N SER A 313 12.75 -7.91 -19.81
CA SER A 313 13.65 -7.17 -18.94
C SER A 313 12.91 -6.07 -18.17
N LEU A 314 12.06 -5.30 -18.84
CA LEU A 314 11.20 -4.30 -18.19
C LEU A 314 10.26 -4.92 -17.15
N ARG A 315 9.73 -6.12 -17.41
CA ARG A 315 8.84 -6.82 -16.48
C ARG A 315 9.57 -7.31 -15.24
N ILE A 316 10.74 -7.91 -15.41
CA ILE A 316 11.59 -8.31 -14.29
C ILE A 316 11.93 -7.10 -13.43
N LEU A 317 12.37 -6.00 -14.07
CA LEU A 317 12.69 -4.76 -13.39
C LEU A 317 11.48 -4.22 -12.60
N HIS A 318 10.29 -4.21 -13.21
CA HIS A 318 9.05 -3.79 -12.55
C HIS A 318 8.77 -4.57 -11.27
N TYR A 319 8.76 -5.91 -11.34
CA TYR A 319 8.50 -6.74 -10.17
C TYR A 319 9.59 -6.62 -9.11
N ALA A 320 10.86 -6.53 -9.52
CA ALA A 320 11.97 -6.30 -8.60
C ALA A 320 11.80 -4.97 -7.85
N VAL A 321 11.46 -3.88 -8.54
CA VAL A 321 11.21 -2.57 -7.91
C VAL A 321 10.05 -2.64 -6.90
N VAL A 322 8.93 -3.28 -7.26
CA VAL A 322 7.77 -3.42 -6.35
C VAL A 322 8.14 -4.23 -5.11
N LEU A 323 8.87 -5.34 -5.26
CA LEU A 323 9.35 -6.15 -4.14
C LEU A 323 10.32 -5.37 -3.25
N ILE A 324 11.31 -4.69 -3.83
CA ILE A 324 12.28 -3.86 -3.09
C ILE A 324 11.54 -2.80 -2.27
N LEU A 325 10.52 -2.15 -2.83
CA LEU A 325 9.75 -1.13 -2.12
C LEU A 325 8.94 -1.69 -0.96
N LEU A 326 8.31 -2.85 -1.14
CA LEU A 326 7.60 -3.54 -0.06
C LEU A 326 8.58 -3.90 1.06
N THR A 327 9.68 -4.58 0.71
CA THR A 327 10.71 -5.01 1.64
C THR A 327 11.32 -3.84 2.39
N LYS A 328 11.67 -2.75 1.69
CA LYS A 328 12.19 -1.53 2.32
C LYS A 328 11.18 -0.93 3.29
N SER A 329 9.89 -0.89 2.92
CA SER A 329 8.84 -0.33 3.79
C SER A 329 8.65 -1.15 5.06
N ALA A 330 8.65 -2.49 4.94
CA ALA A 330 8.57 -3.41 6.07
C ALA A 330 9.82 -3.33 6.97
N SER A 331 11.02 -3.39 6.39
CA SER A 331 12.29 -3.33 7.12
C SER A 331 12.45 -2.01 7.87
N LEU A 332 12.08 -0.88 7.24
CA LEU A 332 12.12 0.43 7.90
C LEU A 332 11.12 0.51 9.06
N LEU A 333 9.91 -0.03 8.91
CA LEU A 333 8.94 -0.09 9.99
C LEU A 333 9.46 -0.92 11.17
N VAL A 334 10.04 -2.10 10.90
CA VAL A 334 10.63 -2.97 11.93
C VAL A 334 11.81 -2.29 12.63
N LYS A 335 12.70 -1.63 11.87
CA LYS A 335 13.80 -0.85 12.46
C LYS A 335 13.28 0.26 13.35
N THR A 336 12.33 1.06 12.86
CA THR A 336 11.72 2.15 13.65
C THR A 336 11.06 1.61 14.91
N LYS A 337 10.34 0.48 14.84
CA LYS A 337 9.74 -0.18 16.01
C LYS A 337 10.80 -0.58 17.06
N LYS A 338 11.92 -1.17 16.63
CA LYS A 338 13.03 -1.51 17.54
C LYS A 338 13.60 -0.26 18.20
N THR A 339 13.80 0.81 17.43
CA THR A 339 14.24 2.11 17.95
C THR A 339 13.23 2.68 18.95
N THR A 340 11.93 2.63 18.68
CA THR A 340 10.88 3.05 19.63
C THR A 340 10.98 2.29 20.94
N SER A 341 11.18 0.97 20.89
CA SER A 341 11.36 0.16 22.09
C SER A 341 12.61 0.56 22.89
N ALA A 342 13.72 0.84 22.20
CA ALA A 342 14.97 1.27 22.85
C ALA A 342 14.82 2.65 23.51
N ILE A 343 14.18 3.61 22.83
CA ILE A 343 13.91 4.95 23.39
C ILE A 343 13.01 4.83 24.61
N VAL A 344 11.94 4.03 24.55
CA VAL A 344 11.04 3.81 25.69
C VAL A 344 11.80 3.22 26.88
N ASN A 345 12.71 2.26 26.67
CA ASN A 345 13.54 1.69 27.74
C ASN A 345 14.49 2.74 28.34
N LYS A 346 15.21 3.49 27.50
CA LYS A 346 16.11 4.55 27.95
C LYS A 346 15.37 5.64 28.74
N SER A 347 14.20 6.05 28.26
CA SER A 347 13.33 6.97 28.98
C SER A 347 12.94 6.40 30.35
N LEU A 348 12.60 5.12 30.41
CA LEU A 348 12.19 4.45 31.65
C LEU A 348 13.32 4.42 32.69
N GLU A 349 14.55 4.06 32.29
CA GLU A 349 15.74 4.14 33.14
C GLU A 349 15.96 5.57 33.68
N HIS A 350 15.90 6.57 32.79
CA HIS A 350 16.05 7.97 33.16
C HIS A 350 14.99 8.45 34.18
N PHE A 351 13.77 7.93 34.11
CA PHE A 351 12.70 8.27 35.07
C PHE A 351 12.73 7.48 36.36
N GLU A 352 13.31 6.29 36.35
CA GLU A 352 13.54 5.51 37.57
C GLU A 352 14.67 6.15 38.41
N GLU A 353 15.72 6.69 37.78
CA GLU A 353 16.83 7.36 38.47
C GLU A 353 16.45 8.76 39.01
N ASN A 354 15.64 9.56 38.30
CA ASN A 354 15.38 10.97 38.60
C ASN A 354 14.11 11.27 39.47
N ILE A 355 13.79 10.48 40.51
CA ILE A 355 12.76 10.73 41.56
C ILE A 355 11.34 10.14 41.34
N ASN A 356 10.80 9.46 42.39
CA ASN A 356 9.40 9.19 42.88
C ASN A 356 8.19 9.20 41.91
N ASN A 357 8.41 9.19 40.60
CA ASN A 357 7.37 9.28 39.59
C ASN A 357 6.86 7.88 39.23
N HIS A 358 6.40 7.14 40.25
CA HIS A 358 5.82 5.80 40.08
C HIS A 358 4.73 5.80 38.99
N GLN A 359 3.96 6.89 38.89
CA GLN A 359 2.92 7.06 37.87
C GLN A 359 3.46 7.23 36.44
N ILE A 360 4.65 7.80 36.25
CA ILE A 360 5.28 7.97 34.92
C ILE A 360 5.99 6.67 34.52
N VAL A 361 6.70 6.03 35.45
CA VAL A 361 7.34 4.72 35.26
C VAL A 361 6.30 3.66 34.88
N LEU A 362 5.18 3.58 35.61
CA LEU A 362 4.06 2.70 35.27
C LEU A 362 3.46 3.00 33.89
N LYS A 363 3.47 4.28 33.45
CA LYS A 363 2.99 4.64 32.11
C LYS A 363 3.94 4.15 31.01
N LEU A 364 5.25 4.16 31.24
CA LEU A 364 6.27 3.73 30.29
C LEU A 364 6.49 2.22 30.26
N GLN A 365 6.41 1.54 31.41
CA GLN A 365 6.45 0.07 31.47
C GLN A 365 5.32 -0.55 30.62
N ASN A 366 4.12 0.05 30.68
CA ASN A 366 2.99 -0.36 29.85
C ASN A 366 3.21 -0.10 28.34
N LEU A 367 3.97 0.93 27.97
CA LEU A 367 4.36 1.21 26.60
C LEU A 367 5.29 0.11 26.05
N ASN A 368 6.29 -0.29 26.85
CA ASN A 368 7.23 -1.35 26.51
C ASN A 368 6.51 -2.70 26.29
N GLY A 369 5.58 -3.06 27.19
CA GLY A 369 4.79 -4.29 27.08
C GLY A 369 3.95 -4.37 25.79
N ARG A 370 3.32 -3.28 25.36
CA ARG A 370 2.48 -3.24 24.15
C ARG A 370 3.27 -3.16 22.85
N CYS A 371 4.49 -2.59 22.86
CA CYS A 371 5.39 -2.60 21.71
C CYS A 371 5.98 -3.99 21.41
N ARG A 372 6.00 -4.92 22.38
CA ARG A 372 6.61 -6.25 22.25
C ARG A 372 5.83 -7.25 21.38
N TYR A 373 4.60 -6.96 20.92
CA TYR A 373 3.84 -7.92 20.09
C TYR A 373 4.48 -8.08 18.70
N SER A 374 5.16 -9.22 18.51
CA SER A 374 6.10 -9.56 17.44
C SER A 374 5.48 -10.37 16.29
N GLN A 375 4.33 -11.01 16.50
CA GLN A 375 4.01 -12.23 15.76
C GLN A 375 3.59 -12.06 14.29
N MET A 376 2.92 -10.97 13.88
CA MET A 376 2.42 -10.86 12.50
C MET A 376 3.28 -10.06 11.53
N ILE A 377 3.86 -8.94 11.98
CA ILE A 377 4.89 -8.25 11.19
C ILE A 377 6.13 -9.13 11.14
N GLY A 378 6.44 -9.86 12.22
CA GLY A 378 7.50 -10.86 12.26
C GLY A 378 7.29 -12.00 11.26
N ALA A 379 6.07 -12.49 11.04
CA ALA A 379 5.83 -13.53 10.04
C ALA A 379 6.07 -13.02 8.60
N ILE A 380 5.51 -11.86 8.22
CA ILE A 380 5.69 -11.28 6.88
C ILE A 380 7.15 -10.84 6.67
N THR A 381 7.78 -10.30 7.71
CA THR A 381 9.21 -9.93 7.68
C THR A 381 10.10 -11.16 7.68
N ASN A 382 9.77 -12.26 8.37
CA ASN A 382 10.53 -13.50 8.35
C ASN A 382 10.44 -14.15 6.96
N TYR A 383 9.27 -14.20 6.33
CA TYR A 383 9.16 -14.67 4.95
C TYR A 383 9.98 -13.80 3.97
N LEU A 384 9.95 -12.47 4.13
CA LEU A 384 10.75 -11.54 3.32
C LEU A 384 12.26 -11.59 3.63
N VAL A 385 12.65 -11.83 4.89
CA VAL A 385 14.04 -11.92 5.34
C VAL A 385 14.65 -13.26 4.95
N ILE A 386 13.93 -14.37 5.07
CA ILE A 386 14.33 -15.67 4.52
C ILE A 386 14.56 -15.52 3.01
N PHE A 387 13.63 -14.87 2.30
CA PHE A 387 13.78 -14.58 0.88
C PHE A 387 15.02 -13.72 0.55
N LEU A 388 15.29 -12.66 1.33
CA LEU A 388 16.50 -11.84 1.16
C LEU A 388 17.80 -12.58 1.53
N GLN A 389 17.78 -13.47 2.51
CA GLN A 389 18.94 -14.28 2.89
C GLN A 389 19.31 -15.28 1.79
N PHE A 390 18.33 -15.82 1.07
CA PHE A 390 18.58 -16.63 -0.12
C PHE A 390 19.20 -15.85 -1.29
N GLN A 391 19.03 -14.52 -1.35
CA GLN A 391 19.71 -13.68 -2.35
C GLN A 391 21.11 -13.21 -1.94
N ARG A 392 21.43 -13.18 -0.63
CA ARG A 392 22.72 -12.71 -0.12
C ARG A 392 23.78 -13.82 0.02
N ASN A 393 23.36 -15.09 0.04
CA ASN A 393 24.24 -16.26 0.10
C ASN A 393 24.57 -16.85 -1.29
N LYS A 394 24.45 -16.05 -2.34
CA LYS A 394 25.13 -16.23 -3.63
C LYS A 394 25.97 -14.99 -3.87
#